data_AF-A0A7X0IYR3-F1
#
_entry.id   AF-A0A7X0IYR3-F1
#
_cell.length_a   1.000
_cell.length_b   1.000
_cell.length_c   1.000
_cell.angle_alpha   90.00
_cell.angle_beta   90.00
_cell.angle_gamma   90.00
#
_symmetry.space_group_name_H-M   'P 1'
#
loop_
_entity.id
_entity.type
_entity.pdbx_description
1 polymer ?
#
loop_
_entity_poly.entity_id
_entity_poly.type
_entity_poly.pdbx_seq_one_letter_code
_entity_poly.pdbx_strand_id
1 'polypeptide(L)'
;MKTYKNYLFIITIFCFLLASCALPVTYLGDRLTPTSSIDFFYSAHDVKTNYKVIGHLVCNNVRESQVKQSLIEYGKKIGADAIVLLGTSANGDIQAGIVNADALKYIKE
;
A
#
# COMPACT_ATOMS: atom_id res chain seq x y z
N MET A 1 -32.22 28.46 14.68
CA MET A 1 -31.40 27.93 13.57
C MET A 1 -29.88 27.82 13.86
N LYS A 2 -29.41 27.84 15.13
CA LYS A 2 -27.96 27.74 15.45
C LYS A 2 -27.49 26.35 15.89
N THR A 3 -28.40 25.52 16.41
CA THR A 3 -28.06 24.21 16.99
C THR A 3 -27.77 23.13 15.95
N TYR A 4 -28.49 23.09 14.82
CA TYR A 4 -28.24 22.08 13.76
C TYR A 4 -26.86 22.25 13.08
N LYS A 5 -26.34 23.47 13.02
CA LYS A 5 -25.02 23.76 12.43
C LYS A 5 -23.88 23.19 13.29
N ASN A 6 -24.09 23.13 14.61
CA ASN A 6 -23.13 22.54 15.55
C ASN A 6 -23.14 21.01 15.48
N TYR A 7 -24.31 20.38 15.30
CA TYR A 7 -24.39 18.92 15.08
C TYR A 7 -23.77 18.48 13.76
N LEU A 8 -23.98 19.26 12.69
CA LEU A 8 -23.36 19.00 11.39
C LEU A 8 -21.83 19.04 11.48
N PHE A 9 -21.27 20.00 12.21
CA PHE A 9 -19.83 20.12 12.40
C PHE A 9 -19.23 18.93 13.19
N ILE A 10 -19.94 18.44 14.21
CA ILE A 10 -19.54 17.27 15.01
C ILE A 10 -19.57 16.00 14.15
N ILE A 11 -20.58 15.83 13.30
CA ILE A 11 -20.69 14.67 12.39
C ILE A 11 -19.56 14.68 11.36
N THR A 12 -19.19 15.84 10.81
CA THR A 12 -18.07 15.95 9.86
C THR A 12 -16.72 15.57 10.49
N ILE A 13 -16.47 16.01 11.74
CA ILE A 13 -15.25 15.64 12.47
C ILE A 13 -15.24 14.14 12.79
N PHE A 14 -16.37 13.57 13.19
CA PHE A 14 -16.48 12.14 13.50
C PHE A 14 -16.27 11.25 12.27
N CYS A 15 -16.75 11.66 11.09
CA CYS A 15 -16.47 10.97 9.83
C CYS A 15 -14.98 10.98 9.44
N PHE A 16 -14.24 12.05 9.78
CA PHE A 16 -12.80 12.12 9.51
C PHE A 16 -11.98 11.15 10.38
N LEU A 17 -12.43 10.89 11.61
CA LEU A 17 -11.77 9.97 12.55
C LEU A 17 -11.87 8.49 12.12
N LEU A 18 -12.94 8.12 11.39
CA LEU A 18 -13.15 6.76 10.89
C LEU A 18 -12.29 6.41 9.66
N ALA A 19 -11.63 7.39 9.04
CA ALA A 19 -10.80 7.16 7.84
C ALA A 19 -9.40 6.58 8.15
N SER A 20 -9.02 6.41 9.42
CA SER A 20 -7.72 5.83 9.80
C SER A 20 -7.72 4.31 9.65
N CYS A 21 -7.74 3.82 8.40
CA CYS A 21 -7.49 2.41 8.10
C CYS A 21 -5.98 2.14 8.17
N ALA A 22 -5.54 1.56 9.29
CA ALA A 22 -4.17 1.06 9.43
C ALA A 22 -4.03 -0.19 8.55
N LEU A 23 -3.29 -0.07 7.44
CA LEU A 23 -2.99 -1.18 6.55
C LEU A 23 -1.93 -2.09 7.22
N PRO A 24 -2.04 -3.43 7.07
CA PRO A 24 -1.10 -4.39 7.69
C PRO A 24 0.24 -4.47 6.93
N VAL A 25 0.71 -3.34 6.38
CA VAL A 25 1.88 -3.25 5.51
C VAL A 25 2.95 -2.43 6.20
N THR A 26 4.11 -3.04 6.42
CA THR A 26 5.31 -2.35 6.88
C THR A 26 6.10 -1.89 5.66
N TYR A 27 6.66 -0.68 5.73
CA TYR A 27 7.42 -0.08 4.63
C TYR A 27 8.74 0.51 5.10
N LEU A 28 9.79 0.25 4.33
CA LEU A 28 11.11 0.82 4.51
C LEU A 28 11.58 1.42 3.19
N GLY A 29 11.73 2.75 3.14
CA GLY A 29 12.22 3.46 1.96
C GLY A 29 11.76 4.90 1.87
N ASP A 30 11.97 5.49 0.69
CA ASP A 30 11.63 6.87 0.37
C ASP A 30 10.13 7.05 0.20
N ARG A 31 9.57 8.18 0.66
CA ARG A 31 8.17 8.54 0.39
C ARG A 31 8.13 9.64 -0.65
N LEU A 32 7.43 9.38 -1.75
CA LEU A 32 7.26 10.31 -2.86
C LEU A 32 5.81 10.81 -2.90
N THR A 33 5.53 11.67 -3.88
CA THR A 33 4.18 12.19 -4.11
C THR A 33 3.21 11.03 -4.40
N PRO A 34 2.06 10.96 -3.69
CA PRO A 34 1.09 9.89 -3.89
C PRO A 34 0.64 9.74 -5.34
N THR A 35 0.40 8.50 -5.75
CA THR A 35 -0.02 8.12 -7.12
C THR A 35 -1.45 7.59 -7.12
N SER A 36 -2.10 7.63 -8.28
CA SER A 36 -3.48 7.15 -8.45
C SER A 36 -3.57 5.69 -8.87
N SER A 37 -2.57 5.20 -9.61
CA SER A 37 -2.48 3.85 -10.15
C SER A 37 -1.17 3.17 -9.75
N ILE A 38 -1.21 1.84 -9.65
CA ILE A 38 -0.06 0.98 -9.37
C ILE A 38 -0.12 -0.18 -10.35
N ASP A 39 0.96 -0.38 -11.09
CA ASP A 39 1.15 -1.63 -11.84
C ASP A 39 1.65 -2.71 -10.88
N PHE A 40 1.05 -3.90 -10.94
CA PHE A 40 1.37 -4.98 -10.01
C PHE A 40 1.96 -6.17 -10.77
N PHE A 41 3.19 -6.53 -10.41
CA PHE A 41 3.96 -7.57 -11.07
C PHE A 41 4.33 -8.69 -10.08
N TYR A 42 4.43 -9.91 -10.58
CA TYR A 42 4.89 -11.07 -9.81
C TYR A 42 6.39 -11.32 -9.96
N SER A 43 7.04 -10.63 -10.89
CA SER A 43 8.48 -10.74 -11.16
C SER A 43 9.03 -9.42 -11.68
N ALA A 44 10.25 -9.08 -11.28
CA ALA A 44 10.96 -7.92 -11.79
C ALA A 44 11.23 -7.99 -13.30
N HIS A 45 11.28 -9.21 -13.87
CA HIS A 45 11.51 -9.45 -15.30
C HIS A 45 10.33 -9.02 -16.19
N ASP A 46 9.14 -8.90 -15.60
CA ASP A 46 7.93 -8.49 -16.31
C ASP A 46 7.85 -6.96 -16.45
N VAL A 47 8.63 -6.22 -15.67
CA VAL A 47 8.71 -4.76 -15.74
C VAL A 47 9.52 -4.35 -16.96
N LYS A 48 8.86 -3.73 -17.95
CA LYS A 48 9.49 -3.33 -19.22
C LYS A 48 9.99 -1.88 -19.23
N THR A 49 9.54 -1.08 -18.27
CA THR A 49 9.92 0.32 -18.12
C THR A 49 11.13 0.44 -17.22
N ASN A 50 12.06 1.36 -17.49
CA ASN A 50 13.16 1.66 -16.57
C ASN A 50 12.62 2.16 -15.22
N TYR A 51 13.19 1.66 -14.12
CA TYR A 51 12.71 1.97 -12.77
C TYR A 51 13.82 2.06 -11.74
N LYS A 52 13.49 2.70 -10.62
CA LYS A 52 14.27 2.68 -9.37
C LYS A 52 13.43 2.04 -8.27
N VAL A 53 14.03 1.17 -7.47
CA VAL A 53 13.43 0.70 -6.21
C VAL A 53 13.45 1.86 -5.21
N ILE A 54 12.27 2.25 -4.71
CA ILE A 54 12.12 3.33 -3.74
C ILE A 54 11.92 2.82 -2.32
N GLY A 55 11.57 1.54 -2.15
CA GLY A 55 11.53 0.90 -0.85
C GLY A 55 10.99 -0.53 -0.90
N HIS A 56 10.96 -1.14 0.27
CA HIS A 56 10.56 -2.52 0.49
C HIS A 56 9.30 -2.57 1.35
N LEU A 57 8.37 -3.44 0.98
CA LEU A 57 7.07 -3.65 1.59
C LEU A 57 7.01 -5.07 2.18
N VAL A 58 6.49 -5.18 3.39
CA VAL A 58 6.22 -6.45 4.07
C VAL A 58 4.77 -6.48 4.49
N CYS A 59 4.01 -7.48 4.03
CA CYS A 59 2.62 -7.68 4.40
C CYS A 59 2.44 -9.00 5.14
N ASN A 60 1.96 -8.91 6.38
CA ASN A 60 1.63 -10.08 7.20
C ASN A 60 0.14 -10.37 7.02
N ASN A 61 -0.25 -11.10 5.96
CA ASN A 61 -1.66 -11.43 5.75
C ASN A 61 -1.84 -12.82 5.10
N VAL A 62 -2.86 -13.52 5.58
CA VAL A 62 -3.24 -14.90 5.32
C VAL A 62 -3.97 -15.06 3.97
N ARG A 63 -4.58 -14.00 3.44
CA ARG A 63 -5.41 -14.06 2.21
C ARG A 63 -4.78 -13.29 1.06
N GLU A 64 -4.44 -13.99 -0.02
CA GLU A 64 -3.78 -13.45 -1.22
C GLU A 64 -4.45 -12.20 -1.81
N SER A 65 -5.79 -12.21 -1.93
CA SER A 65 -6.54 -11.08 -2.49
C SER A 65 -6.43 -9.82 -1.62
N GLN A 66 -6.36 -9.97 -0.31
CA GLN A 66 -6.21 -8.87 0.63
C GLN A 66 -4.77 -8.34 0.65
N VAL A 67 -3.77 -9.20 0.48
CA VAL A 67 -2.37 -8.80 0.35
C VAL A 67 -2.20 -7.89 -0.86
N LYS A 68 -2.67 -8.32 -2.04
CA LYS A 68 -2.54 -7.54 -3.27
C LYS A 68 -3.18 -6.16 -3.14
N GLN A 69 -4.41 -6.09 -2.64
CA GLN A 69 -5.10 -4.82 -2.46
C GLN A 69 -4.37 -3.93 -1.44
N SER A 70 -3.92 -4.49 -0.31
CA SER A 70 -3.20 -3.74 0.73
C SER A 70 -1.90 -3.16 0.20
N LEU A 71 -1.13 -3.94 -0.56
CA LEU A 71 0.11 -3.50 -1.20
C LEU A 71 -0.18 -2.37 -2.20
N ILE A 72 -1.18 -2.52 -3.08
CA ILE A 72 -1.56 -1.48 -4.05
C ILE A 72 -1.97 -0.18 -3.33
N GLU A 73 -2.85 -0.26 -2.34
CA GLU A 73 -3.31 0.92 -1.60
C GLU A 73 -2.16 1.60 -0.84
N TYR A 74 -1.26 0.82 -0.25
CA TYR A 74 -0.08 1.37 0.42
C TYR A 74 0.90 1.99 -0.59
N GLY A 75 1.14 1.32 -1.72
CA GLY A 75 1.97 1.78 -2.83
C GLY A 75 1.55 3.17 -3.34
N LYS A 76 0.24 3.37 -3.50
CA LYS A 76 -0.32 4.68 -3.86
C LYS A 76 0.03 5.76 -2.84
N LYS A 77 -0.08 5.44 -1.54
CA LYS A 77 0.22 6.37 -0.44
C LYS A 77 1.70 6.77 -0.39
N ILE A 78 2.61 5.87 -0.74
CA ILE A 78 4.07 6.14 -0.74
C ILE A 78 4.59 6.69 -2.07
N GLY A 79 3.74 6.79 -3.09
CA GLY A 79 4.09 7.38 -4.37
C GLY A 79 4.84 6.44 -5.34
N ALA A 80 4.68 5.13 -5.16
CA ALA A 80 5.15 4.13 -6.12
C ALA A 80 4.37 4.21 -7.43
N ASP A 81 4.99 3.82 -8.54
CA ASP A 81 4.30 3.62 -9.82
C ASP A 81 4.02 2.12 -10.07
N ALA A 82 4.85 1.24 -9.50
CA ALA A 82 4.68 -0.21 -9.59
C ALA A 82 5.07 -0.92 -8.30
N ILE A 83 4.57 -2.15 -8.14
CA ILE A 83 4.94 -3.08 -7.09
C ILE A 83 5.34 -4.40 -7.72
N VAL A 84 6.45 -4.97 -7.25
CA VAL A 84 6.91 -6.31 -7.64
C VAL A 84 6.91 -7.21 -6.41
N LEU A 85 6.24 -8.36 -6.49
CA LEU A 85 6.38 -9.39 -5.46
C LEU A 85 7.75 -10.05 -5.52
N LEU A 86 8.41 -10.15 -4.36
CA LEU A 86 9.69 -10.84 -4.22
C LEU A 86 9.52 -12.29 -3.79
N GLY A 87 8.45 -12.59 -3.05
CA GLY A 87 8.13 -13.93 -2.60
C GLY A 87 7.36 -13.94 -1.29
N THR A 88 7.05 -15.15 -0.84
CA THR A 88 6.41 -15.40 0.44
C THR A 88 7.33 -16.25 1.33
N SER A 89 7.38 -15.95 2.62
CA SER A 89 8.01 -16.81 3.62
C SER A 89 6.93 -17.34 4.55
N ALA A 90 6.92 -18.66 4.74
CA ALA A 90 6.14 -19.28 5.80
C ALA A 90 6.96 -19.22 7.09
N ASN A 91 6.47 -18.49 8.08
CA ASN A 91 6.91 -18.75 9.45
C ASN A 91 6.29 -20.10 9.87
N GLY A 92 6.93 -20.83 10.78
CA GLY A 92 6.58 -22.23 11.15
C GLY A 92 5.12 -22.53 11.50
N ASP A 93 4.26 -21.50 11.65
CA ASP A 93 2.81 -21.61 11.62
C ASP A 93 2.26 -21.47 10.19
N ILE A 94 1.81 -22.60 9.65
CA ILE A 94 1.38 -22.87 8.26
C ILE A 94 0.27 -21.93 7.71
N GLN A 95 -0.22 -20.96 8.49
CA GLN A 95 -1.37 -20.13 8.15
C GLN A 95 -1.05 -18.63 8.02
N ALA A 96 0.15 -18.14 8.38
CA ALA A 96 0.49 -16.71 8.26
C ALA A 96 1.69 -16.50 7.34
N GLY A 97 1.42 -16.41 6.03
CA GLY A 97 2.45 -16.06 5.05
C GLY A 97 2.89 -14.60 5.19
N ILE A 98 4.20 -14.37 5.27
CA ILE A 98 4.79 -13.04 5.14
C ILE A 98 5.08 -12.81 3.66
N VAL A 99 4.45 -11.79 3.07
CA VAL A 99 4.67 -11.43 1.67
C VAL A 99 5.60 -10.23 1.57
N ASN A 100 6.69 -10.40 0.85
CA ASN A 100 7.68 -9.35 0.59
C ASN A 100 7.48 -8.79 -0.83
N ALA A 101 7.57 -7.48 -0.97
CA ALA A 101 7.45 -6.80 -2.26
C ALA A 101 8.33 -5.56 -2.33
N ASP A 102 8.70 -5.16 -3.54
CA ASP A 102 9.40 -3.90 -3.81
C ASP A 102 8.44 -2.86 -4.35
N ALA A 103 8.58 -1.63 -3.85
CA ALA A 103 7.94 -0.45 -4.38
C ALA A 103 8.88 0.21 -5.39
N LEU A 104 8.39 0.41 -6.61
CA LEU A 104 9.17 0.95 -7.72
C LEU A 104 8.66 2.32 -8.14
N LYS A 105 9.57 3.18 -8.59
CA LYS A 105 9.26 4.43 -9.28
C LYS A 105 9.81 4.35 -10.70
N TYR A 106 8.99 4.68 -11.68
CA TYR A 106 9.45 4.72 -13.06
C TYR A 106 10.36 5.92 -13.28
N ILE A 107 11.46 5.67 -13.98
CA ILE A 107 12.38 6.73 -14.40
C ILE A 107 11.82 7.24 -15.72
N LYS A 108 11.41 8.51 -15.75
CA LYS A 108 11.07 9.18 -17.00
C LYS A 108 12.38 9.50 -17.71
N GLU A 109 12.52 9.02 -18.94
CA GLU A 109 13.60 9.42 -19.85
C GLU A 109 13.55 10.92 -20.14
#